data_AF-A0A2N3UAF3-F1
#
_entry.id   AF-A0A2N3UAF3-F1
#
_cell.length_a   1.000
_cell.length_b   1.000
_cell.length_c   1.000
_cell.angle_alpha   90.00
_cell.angle_beta   90.00
_cell.angle_gamma   90.00
#
_symmetry.space_group_name_H-M   'P 1'
#
loop_
_entity.id
_entity.type
_entity.pdbx_description
1 polymer ?
#
loop_
_entity_poly.entity_id
_entity_poly.type
_entity_poly.pdbx_seq_one_letter_code
_entity_poly.pdbx_strand_id
1 'polypeptide(L)'
;MLFSVTGCSKEDAEPPAQERPAPIVRVEAPATAQAGEAVAMDIYFQVNGGCGQFGSFDISTSGKETVIRVVAKYRGKICTDDLPIRMAAYTFRPTEAGTYTFRFRSTTQVGFISKIIEVKAP
;
A
#
# COMPACT_ATOMS: atom_id res chain seq x y z
N MET A 1 28.47 42.07 -31.81
CA MET A 1 27.87 41.22 -30.76
C MET A 1 27.65 39.84 -31.36
N LEU A 2 28.59 38.91 -31.16
CA LEU A 2 28.34 37.50 -31.47
C LEU A 2 27.55 36.90 -30.31
N PHE A 3 26.44 36.26 -30.65
CA PHE A 3 25.50 35.65 -29.73
C PHE A 3 26.16 34.53 -28.92
N SER A 4 26.19 34.69 -27.61
CA SER A 4 26.33 33.60 -26.65
C SER A 4 25.06 32.74 -26.60
N VAL A 5 25.21 31.57 -25.98
CA VAL A 5 24.19 30.64 -25.42
C VAL A 5 23.60 29.60 -26.39
N THR A 6 23.43 28.31 -26.05
CA THR A 6 23.49 27.56 -24.78
C THR A 6 24.04 26.16 -25.07
N GLY A 7 24.96 25.66 -24.25
CA GLY A 7 25.23 24.23 -24.20
C GLY A 7 24.01 23.52 -23.61
N CYS A 8 23.44 22.56 -24.32
CA CYS A 8 22.47 21.63 -23.74
C CYS A 8 23.18 20.75 -22.71
N SER A 9 23.22 21.18 -21.46
CA SER A 9 23.46 20.27 -20.34
C SER A 9 22.32 19.25 -20.35
N LYS A 10 22.58 18.02 -20.79
CA LYS A 10 21.68 16.90 -20.52
C LYS A 10 21.71 16.69 -19.01
N GLU A 11 20.82 17.34 -18.28
CA GLU A 11 20.52 16.92 -16.92
C GLU A 11 19.91 15.52 -17.01
N ASP A 12 20.58 14.56 -16.38
CA ASP A 12 20.12 13.19 -16.23
C ASP A 12 18.87 13.17 -15.33
N ALA A 13 17.73 13.58 -15.88
CA ALA A 13 16.46 13.53 -15.16
C ALA A 13 16.17 12.09 -14.73
N GLU A 14 15.70 11.92 -13.50
CA GLU A 14 15.21 10.63 -13.04
C GLU A 14 13.98 10.22 -13.87
N PRO A 15 13.86 8.94 -14.26
CA PRO A 15 12.68 8.46 -14.96
C PRO A 15 11.43 8.63 -14.08
N PRO A 16 10.26 8.84 -14.69
CA PRO A 16 9.02 8.95 -13.95
C PRO A 16 8.75 7.67 -13.15
N ALA A 17 8.13 7.86 -11.99
CA ALA A 17 7.79 6.74 -11.13
C ALA A 17 6.76 5.83 -11.80
N GLN A 18 6.95 4.52 -11.67
CA GLN A 18 6.01 3.52 -12.15
C GLN A 18 5.20 2.96 -10.99
N GLU A 19 3.89 2.80 -11.19
CA GLU A 19 2.98 2.28 -10.17
C GLU A 19 2.40 0.94 -10.62
N ARG A 20 2.46 -0.06 -9.74
CA ARG A 20 2.01 -1.43 -10.03
C ARG A 20 1.39 -2.07 -8.78
N PRO A 21 0.34 -2.91 -8.92
CA PRO A 21 -0.16 -3.70 -7.80
C PRO A 21 0.94 -4.55 -7.16
N ALA A 22 0.95 -4.62 -5.83
CA ALA A 22 1.83 -5.50 -5.07
C ALA A 22 0.99 -6.49 -4.24
N PRO A 23 1.32 -7.80 -4.25
CA PRO A 23 0.58 -8.79 -3.48
C PRO A 23 0.84 -8.57 -1.98
N ILE A 24 -0.24 -8.54 -1.21
CA ILE A 24 -0.18 -8.56 0.25
C ILE A 24 0.10 -10.00 0.69
N VAL A 25 1.15 -10.20 1.49
CA VAL A 25 1.62 -11.52 1.93
C VAL A 25 1.33 -11.81 3.40
N ARG A 26 1.14 -10.77 4.21
CA ARG A 26 0.82 -10.88 5.63
C ARG A 26 0.11 -9.63 6.13
N VAL A 27 -0.79 -9.80 7.08
CA VAL A 27 -1.46 -8.70 7.76
C VAL A 27 -1.51 -8.98 9.25
N GLU A 28 -1.03 -8.02 10.04
CA GLU A 28 -1.27 -7.93 11.47
C GLU A 28 -2.39 -6.93 11.71
N ALA A 29 -3.41 -7.34 12.45
CA ALA A 29 -4.57 -6.52 12.76
C ALA A 29 -5.10 -6.92 14.14
N PRO A 30 -5.62 -5.97 14.94
CA PRO A 30 -6.30 -6.31 16.18
C PRO A 30 -7.58 -7.08 15.87
N ALA A 31 -7.98 -7.98 16.79
CA ALA A 31 -9.25 -8.70 16.67
C ALA A 31 -10.46 -7.82 17.04
N THR A 32 -10.24 -6.72 17.78
CA THR A 32 -11.29 -5.86 18.32
C THR A 32 -10.91 -4.38 18.25
N ALA A 33 -11.90 -3.50 18.17
CA ALA A 33 -11.75 -2.05 18.32
C ALA A 33 -12.95 -1.45 19.09
N GLN A 34 -12.85 -0.18 19.48
CA GLN A 34 -13.98 0.60 20.01
C GLN A 34 -14.43 1.62 18.96
N ALA A 35 -15.73 1.84 18.83
CA ALA A 35 -16.26 2.89 17.97
C ALA A 35 -15.75 4.26 18.44
N GLY A 36 -15.22 5.06 17.51
CA GLY A 36 -14.58 6.34 17.77
C GLY A 36 -13.07 6.26 18.01
N GLU A 37 -12.51 5.08 18.25
CA GLU A 37 -11.07 4.87 18.40
C GLU A 37 -10.42 4.45 17.08
N ALA A 38 -9.19 4.91 16.85
CA ALA A 38 -8.41 4.50 15.69
C ALA A 38 -7.56 3.27 16.04
N VAL A 39 -7.54 2.28 15.15
CA VAL A 39 -6.65 1.13 15.23
C VAL A 39 -5.83 1.02 13.94
N ALA A 40 -4.61 0.53 14.04
CA ALA A 40 -3.73 0.30 12.89
C ALA A 40 -3.72 -1.18 12.50
N MET A 41 -3.61 -1.43 11.20
CA MET A 41 -3.29 -2.73 10.62
C MET A 41 -1.96 -2.63 9.88
N ASP A 42 -1.00 -3.47 10.23
CA ASP A 42 0.28 -3.53 9.54
C ASP A 42 0.17 -4.49 8.36
N ILE A 43 0.27 -3.92 7.16
CA ILE A 43 0.10 -4.62 5.89
C ILE A 43 1.48 -4.85 5.28
N TYR A 44 1.86 -6.11 5.15
CA TYR A 44 3.12 -6.54 4.57
C TYR A 44 2.89 -6.98 3.12
N PHE A 45 3.64 -6.41 2.20
CA PHE A 45 3.49 -6.66 0.77
C PHE A 45 4.85 -6.88 0.11
N GLN A 46 4.89 -7.75 -0.89
CA GLN A 46 6.10 -8.05 -1.64
C GLN A 46 6.23 -7.11 -2.84
N VAL A 47 7.42 -6.53 -3.03
CA VAL A 47 7.76 -5.76 -4.23
C VAL A 47 8.83 -6.50 -5.05
N ASN A 48 8.95 -6.13 -6.33
CA ASN A 48 9.93 -6.72 -7.24
C ASN A 48 11.08 -5.74 -7.47
N GLY A 49 12.19 -5.98 -6.80
CA GLY A 49 13.40 -5.18 -6.83
C GLY A 49 13.46 -4.06 -5.80
N GLY A 50 14.69 -3.61 -5.51
CA GLY A 50 14.99 -2.77 -4.34
C GLY A 50 14.36 -1.38 -4.37
N CYS A 51 14.01 -0.90 -5.57
CA CYS A 51 13.35 0.39 -5.77
C CYS A 51 11.87 0.39 -5.38
N GLY A 52 11.27 -0.77 -5.15
CA GLY A 52 9.86 -0.88 -4.81
C GLY A 52 9.58 -0.34 -3.40
N GLN A 53 8.65 0.60 -3.32
CA GLN A 53 8.17 1.19 -2.07
C GLN A 53 6.64 1.25 -2.03
N PHE A 54 6.09 1.54 -0.85
CA PHE A 54 4.67 1.84 -0.73
C PHE A 54 4.32 3.08 -1.56
N GLY A 55 3.32 2.97 -2.44
CA GLY A 55 2.76 4.09 -3.16
C GLY A 55 1.46 4.54 -2.53
N SER A 56 0.45 3.67 -2.55
CA SER A 56 -0.87 3.95 -2.01
C SER A 56 -1.64 2.67 -1.69
N PHE A 57 -2.75 2.84 -0.99
CA PHE A 57 -3.82 1.85 -0.93
C PHE A 57 -4.91 2.20 -1.94
N ASP A 58 -5.33 1.22 -2.73
CA ASP A 58 -6.55 1.24 -3.52
C ASP A 58 -7.64 0.52 -2.72
N ILE A 59 -8.68 1.25 -2.32
CA ILE A 59 -9.65 0.83 -1.31
C ILE A 59 -11.06 0.91 -1.87
N SER A 60 -11.83 -0.15 -1.67
CA SER A 60 -13.27 -0.20 -1.96
C SER A 60 -14.02 -0.67 -0.73
N THR A 61 -14.98 0.12 -0.26
CA THR A 61 -15.79 -0.18 0.93
C THR A 61 -17.26 -0.28 0.54
N SER A 62 -17.95 -1.31 1.04
CA SER A 62 -19.39 -1.46 0.94
C SER A 62 -19.94 -1.92 2.29
N GLY A 63 -20.67 -1.04 2.97
CA GLY A 63 -21.09 -1.28 4.36
C GLY A 63 -19.89 -1.51 5.28
N LYS A 64 -19.86 -2.66 5.96
CA LYS A 64 -18.77 -3.05 6.88
C LYS A 64 -17.73 -3.97 6.22
N GLU A 65 -17.80 -4.15 4.90
CA GLU A 65 -16.80 -4.86 4.13
C GLU A 65 -15.86 -3.87 3.41
N THR A 66 -14.55 -4.08 3.55
CA THR A 66 -13.52 -3.27 2.89
C THR A 66 -12.52 -4.16 2.17
N VAL A 67 -12.31 -3.88 0.88
CA VAL A 67 -11.27 -4.51 0.06
C VAL A 67 -10.09 -3.56 -0.06
N ILE A 68 -8.89 -4.05 0.25
CA ILE A 68 -7.64 -3.27 0.22
C ILE A 68 -6.65 -3.91 -0.74
N ARG A 69 -6.08 -3.10 -1.63
CA ARG A 69 -4.95 -3.45 -2.49
C ARG A 69 -3.80 -2.48 -2.25
N VAL A 70 -2.57 -2.98 -2.25
CA VAL A 70 -1.37 -2.12 -2.28
C VAL A 70 -1.00 -1.81 -3.73
N VAL A 71 -0.76 -0.53 -4.02
CA VAL A 71 -0.10 -0.07 -5.24
C VAL A 71 1.32 0.34 -4.84
N ALA A 72 2.31 -0.42 -5.29
CA ALA A 72 3.71 -0.11 -5.08
C ALA A 72 4.19 0.91 -6.12
N LYS A 73 5.13 1.76 -5.70
CA LYS A 73 5.76 2.79 -6.51
C LYS A 73 7.24 2.47 -6.69
N TYR A 74 7.72 2.55 -7.92
CA TYR A 74 9.10 2.28 -8.29
C TYR A 74 9.73 3.54 -8.87
N ARG A 75 10.83 4.00 -8.27
CA ARG A 75 11.66 5.12 -8.76
C ARG A 75 13.10 4.67 -8.91
N GLY A 76 13.78 5.14 -9.95
CA GLY A 76 15.18 4.84 -10.21
C GLY A 76 15.41 4.21 -11.58
N LYS A 77 16.65 4.32 -12.08
CA LYS A 77 17.10 3.74 -13.35
C LYS A 77 17.56 2.28 -13.20
N ILE A 78 18.22 1.96 -12.08
CA ILE A 78 18.80 0.64 -11.78
C ILE A 78 18.28 0.19 -10.42
N CYS A 79 17.71 -1.01 -10.36
CA CYS A 79 17.18 -1.62 -9.15
C CYS A 79 17.86 -2.97 -8.94
N THR A 80 18.02 -3.37 -7.68
CA THR A 80 18.45 -4.73 -7.33
C THR A 80 17.38 -5.76 -7.69
N ASP A 81 17.77 -7.02 -7.91
CA ASP A 81 16.87 -8.14 -8.23
C ASP A 81 16.33 -8.86 -6.98
N ASP A 82 16.24 -8.16 -5.84
CA ASP A 82 15.68 -8.70 -4.61
C ASP A 82 14.14 -8.70 -4.63
N LEU A 83 13.54 -9.48 -3.74
CA LEU A 83 12.07 -9.55 -3.56
C LEU A 83 11.69 -9.11 -2.14
N PRO A 84 11.92 -7.84 -1.79
CA PRO A 84 11.75 -7.44 -0.41
C PRO A 84 10.28 -7.39 0.00
N ILE A 85 10.05 -7.68 1.27
CA ILE A 85 8.78 -7.43 1.95
C ILE A 85 8.85 -6.02 2.54
N ARG A 86 7.88 -5.18 2.19
CA ARG A 86 7.68 -3.83 2.72
C ARG A 86 6.45 -3.83 3.62
N MET A 87 6.36 -2.83 4.49
CA MET A 87 5.26 -2.65 5.42
C MET A 87 4.62 -1.28 5.20
N ALA A 88 3.29 -1.22 5.25
CA ALA A 88 2.54 0.02 5.34
C ALA A 88 1.41 -0.13 6.36
N ALA A 89 1.20 0.89 7.19
CA ALA A 89 0.12 0.90 8.16
C ALA A 89 -1.15 1.45 7.52
N TYR A 90 -2.27 0.75 7.68
CA TYR A 90 -3.60 1.26 7.37
C TYR A 90 -4.36 1.56 8.66
N THR A 91 -4.80 2.80 8.83
CA THR A 91 -5.57 3.24 9.99
C THR A 91 -7.06 3.06 9.74
N PHE A 92 -7.70 2.26 10.57
CA PHE A 92 -9.14 2.07 10.61
C PHE A 92 -9.74 2.82 11.79
N ARG A 93 -10.77 3.64 11.55
CA ARG A 93 -11.47 4.41 12.58
C ARG A 93 -12.99 4.21 12.45
N PRO A 94 -13.56 3.14 13.01
CA PRO A 94 -14.98 2.89 12.95
C PRO A 94 -15.77 3.93 13.76
N THR A 95 -16.96 4.28 13.28
CA THR A 95 -17.92 5.12 14.02
C THR A 95 -19.10 4.33 14.56
N GLU A 96 -19.26 3.07 14.14
CA GLU A 96 -20.39 2.20 14.51
C GLU A 96 -19.88 0.87 15.04
N ALA A 97 -20.60 0.31 16.00
CA ALA A 97 -20.34 -1.04 16.48
C ALA A 97 -20.72 -2.10 15.44
N GLY A 98 -20.10 -3.27 15.52
CA GLY A 98 -20.40 -4.46 14.72
C GLY A 98 -19.16 -5.09 14.09
N THR A 99 -19.42 -6.08 13.25
CA THR A 99 -18.37 -6.89 12.61
C THR A 99 -17.92 -6.25 11.30
N TYR A 100 -16.64 -5.91 11.22
CA TYR A 100 -16.02 -5.38 10.01
C TYR A 100 -15.12 -6.43 9.36
N THR A 101 -15.32 -6.66 8.06
CA THR A 101 -14.55 -7.62 7.28
C THR A 101 -13.60 -6.88 6.34
N PHE A 102 -12.31 -7.18 6.46
CA PHE A 102 -11.27 -6.66 5.58
C PHE A 102 -10.75 -7.77 4.69
N ARG A 103 -10.69 -7.52 3.38
CA ARG A 103 -10.18 -8.44 2.37
C ARG A 103 -8.98 -7.80 1.67
N PHE A 104 -7.80 -8.36 1.90
CA PHE A 104 -6.54 -7.86 1.39
C PHE A 104 -6.13 -8.64 0.15
N ARG A 105 -6.01 -7.96 -1.00
CA ARG A 105 -5.71 -8.62 -2.26
C ARG A 105 -4.29 -9.20 -2.25
N SER A 106 -4.20 -10.52 -2.38
CA SER A 106 -2.97 -11.28 -2.31
C SER A 106 -2.58 -11.80 -3.71
N THR A 107 -1.72 -12.82 -3.77
CA THR A 107 -1.38 -13.53 -5.01
C THR A 107 -2.62 -14.19 -5.61
N THR A 108 -2.55 -14.59 -6.88
CA THR A 108 -3.68 -15.26 -7.56
C THR A 108 -4.02 -16.60 -6.92
N GLN A 109 -3.03 -17.30 -6.34
CA GLN A 109 -3.23 -18.58 -5.66
C GLN A 109 -3.94 -18.41 -4.32
N VAL A 110 -3.65 -17.33 -3.58
CA VAL A 110 -4.28 -17.04 -2.29
C VAL A 110 -5.61 -16.31 -2.46
N GLY A 111 -5.73 -15.47 -3.49
CA GLY A 111 -6.87 -14.58 -3.71
C GLY A 111 -6.88 -13.43 -2.71
N PHE A 112 -7.37 -13.71 -1.49
CA PHE A 112 -7.47 -12.72 -0.41
C PHE A 112 -6.98 -13.27 0.92
N ILE A 113 -6.26 -12.43 1.67
CA ILE A 113 -6.12 -12.59 3.12
C ILE A 113 -7.31 -11.86 3.75
N SER A 114 -8.02 -12.49 4.67
CA SER A 114 -9.17 -11.88 5.34
C SER A 114 -8.87 -11.61 6.82
N LYS A 115 -9.32 -10.45 7.32
CA LYS A 115 -9.31 -10.13 8.75
C LYS A 115 -10.69 -9.64 9.16
N ILE A 116 -11.07 -9.97 10.39
CA ILE A 116 -12.30 -9.50 11.01
C ILE A 116 -11.91 -8.65 12.21
N ILE A 117 -12.55 -7.50 12.36
CA ILE A 117 -12.44 -6.66 13.54
C ILE A 117 -13.83 -6.49 14.13
N GLU A 118 -14.00 -6.94 15.37
CA GLU A 118 -15.23 -6.71 16.12
C GLU A 118 -15.17 -5.35 16.80
N VAL A 119 -16.04 -4.44 16.37
CA VAL A 119 -16.12 -3.08 16.93
C VAL A 119 -17.19 -3.04 18.01
N LYS A 120 -16.78 -2.66 19.22
CA LYS A 120 -17.69 -2.46 20.36
C LYS A 120 -18.22 -1.03 20.38
N ALA A 121 -19.39 -0.84 20.97
CA ALA A 121 -19.91 0.49 21.26
C ALA A 121 -18.95 1.24 22.23
N PRO A 122 -18.97 2.59 22.23
CA PRO A 122 -18.19 3.40 23.16
C PRO A 122 -18.56 3.15 24.64
#